data_AF-A0A164EPW6-F1
#
_entry.id   AF-A0A164EPW6-F1
#
_cell.length_a   1.000
_cell.length_b   1.000
_cell.length_c   1.000
_cell.angle_alpha   90.00
_cell.angle_beta   90.00
_cell.angle_gamma   90.00
#
_symmetry.space_group_name_H-M   'P 1'
#
loop_
_entity.id
_entity.type
_entity.pdbx_description
1 polymer ?
#
loop_
_entity_poly.entity_id
_entity_poly.type
_entity_poly.pdbx_seq_one_letter_code
_entity_poly.pdbx_strand_id
1 'polypeptide(L)'
;MPAAPAGPLSARTPEITPAAGSAGPAATRPAGGAGGAGGVGGYASRFGGVGGAGGNAGFLFGDGGNGGAGGGAGNLANFPVGGAGGAGGKSGVFGNGGAGGAGGGASTAGGLGGNGGNGGNAVLFGSGGNGGNAGEGLFATSTPGAGGIGGLFGVNGTNGLA
;
A
#
# COMPACT_ATOMS: atom_id res chain seq x y z
N MET A 1 42.33 -43.30 -9.03
CA MET A 1 41.72 -42.70 -7.82
C MET A 1 40.25 -42.42 -8.15
N PRO A 2 39.26 -43.02 -7.47
CA PRO A 2 37.86 -42.74 -7.77
C PRO A 2 37.45 -41.35 -7.23
N ALA A 3 36.74 -40.58 -8.06
CA ALA A 3 36.15 -39.30 -7.69
C ALA A 3 35.06 -39.50 -6.63
N ALA A 4 35.06 -38.68 -5.58
CA ALA A 4 34.01 -38.67 -4.56
C ALA A 4 32.67 -38.18 -5.15
N PRO A 5 31.51 -38.70 -4.72
CA PRO A 5 30.21 -38.24 -5.20
C PRO A 5 29.87 -36.86 -4.60
N ALA A 6 29.46 -35.93 -5.46
CA ALA A 6 28.87 -34.66 -5.05
C ALA A 6 27.57 -34.92 -4.26
N GLY A 7 27.54 -34.49 -3.00
CA GLY A 7 26.33 -34.51 -2.18
C GLY A 7 25.23 -33.61 -2.77
N PRO A 8 23.95 -33.85 -2.43
CA PRO A 8 22.85 -33.08 -2.99
C PRO A 8 22.96 -31.63 -2.54
N LEU A 9 22.90 -30.71 -3.51
CA LEU A 9 22.74 -29.28 -3.27
C LEU A 9 21.44 -29.09 -2.47
N SER A 10 21.59 -28.80 -1.18
CA SER A 10 20.47 -28.40 -0.34
C SER A 10 19.86 -27.15 -0.95
N ALA A 11 18.70 -27.32 -1.61
CA ALA A 11 17.92 -26.24 -2.19
C ALA A 11 17.46 -25.35 -1.04
N ARG A 12 18.27 -24.34 -0.76
CA ARG A 12 17.95 -23.28 0.18
C ARG A 12 16.90 -22.40 -0.49
N THR A 13 15.64 -22.78 -0.36
CA THR A 13 14.50 -21.95 -0.70
C THR A 13 14.71 -20.59 -0.03
N PRO A 14 14.80 -19.48 -0.76
CA PRO A 14 14.91 -18.18 -0.12
C PRO A 14 13.59 -17.94 0.59
N GLU A 15 13.63 -17.91 1.91
CA GLU A 15 12.55 -17.45 2.76
C GLU A 15 12.37 -15.96 2.46
N ILE A 16 11.42 -15.62 1.58
CA ILE A 16 11.01 -14.24 1.35
C ILE A 16 10.10 -13.88 2.53
N THR A 17 10.69 -13.55 3.67
CA THR A 17 9.97 -12.90 4.77
C THR A 17 9.54 -11.52 4.27
N PRO A 18 8.25 -11.18 4.21
CA PRO A 18 7.83 -9.83 3.86
C PRO A 18 8.38 -8.85 4.90
N ALA A 19 9.09 -7.82 4.45
CA ALA A 19 9.54 -6.74 5.32
C ALA A 19 8.32 -5.97 5.84
N ALA A 20 7.82 -6.37 7.01
CA ALA A 20 6.91 -5.54 7.78
C ALA A 20 7.67 -4.24 8.10
N GLY A 21 7.27 -3.13 7.47
CA GLY A 21 7.79 -1.81 7.78
C GLY A 21 7.72 -1.58 9.28
N SER A 22 8.85 -1.16 9.88
CA SER A 22 8.97 -0.98 11.32
C SER A 22 7.97 0.05 11.81
N ALA A 23 6.88 -0.40 12.44
CA ALA A 23 6.13 0.42 13.37
C ALA A 23 7.12 0.77 14.48
N GLY A 24 7.55 2.03 14.55
CA GLY A 24 8.36 2.53 15.66
C GLY A 24 7.67 2.23 17.00
N PRO A 25 8.43 2.12 18.10
CA PRO A 25 7.87 1.81 19.41
C PRO A 25 6.74 2.80 19.73
N ALA A 26 5.66 2.32 20.34
CA ALA A 26 4.54 3.12 20.82
C ALA A 26 5.04 4.12 21.87
N ALA A 27 5.63 5.22 21.41
CA ALA A 27 6.08 6.31 22.26
C ALA A 27 4.83 6.89 22.93
N THR A 28 4.86 6.90 24.27
CA THR A 28 4.03 7.68 25.19
C THR A 28 3.08 8.61 24.44
N ARG A 29 1.84 8.18 24.18
CA ARG A 29 0.85 8.89 23.34
C ARG A 29 0.84 10.38 23.70
N PRO A 30 1.57 11.25 22.98
CA PRO A 30 1.45 12.66 23.22
C PRO A 30 0.05 13.03 22.74
N ALA A 31 -0.46 14.17 23.18
CA ALA A 31 -1.68 14.76 22.65
C ALA A 31 -1.76 14.73 21.09
N GLY A 32 -0.63 14.63 20.37
CA GLY A 32 -0.58 14.37 18.94
C GLY A 32 0.60 13.53 18.45
N GLY A 33 0.47 13.07 17.21
CA GLY A 33 1.49 12.38 16.42
C GLY A 33 0.93 12.01 15.06
N ALA A 34 1.67 12.26 13.98
CA ALA A 34 1.25 11.82 12.64
C ALA A 34 1.32 10.29 12.53
N GLY A 35 0.44 9.71 11.72
CA GLY A 35 0.48 8.30 11.40
C GLY A 35 1.70 7.95 10.53
N GLY A 36 2.30 6.78 10.75
CA GLY A 36 3.41 6.31 9.93
C GLY A 36 2.97 5.95 8.50
N ALA A 37 3.80 6.18 7.50
CA ALA A 37 3.51 5.74 6.13
C ALA A 37 3.50 4.20 6.01
N GLY A 38 2.65 3.68 5.14
CA GLY A 38 2.62 2.27 4.79
C GLY A 38 3.81 1.86 3.92
N GLY A 39 4.29 0.63 4.10
CA GLY A 39 5.38 0.08 3.29
C GLY A 39 4.97 -0.16 1.83
N VAL A 40 5.91 -0.02 0.90
CA VAL A 40 5.66 -0.31 -0.52
C VAL A 40 5.66 -1.82 -0.76
N GLY A 41 4.72 -2.30 -1.58
CA GLY A 41 4.65 -3.70 -2.00
C GLY A 41 5.82 -4.10 -2.90
N GLY A 42 6.36 -5.30 -2.69
CA GLY A 42 7.47 -5.82 -3.49
C GLY A 42 7.08 -6.17 -4.92
N TYR A 43 8.02 -6.06 -5.86
CA TYR A 43 7.82 -6.56 -7.22
C TYR A 43 7.89 -8.09 -7.25
N ALA A 44 7.11 -8.74 -8.12
CA ALA A 44 7.23 -10.18 -8.33
C ALA A 44 6.89 -10.61 -9.77
N SER A 45 7.30 -11.82 -10.13
CA SER A 45 7.05 -12.36 -11.48
C SER A 45 5.56 -12.59 -11.78
N ARG A 46 4.73 -12.86 -10.76
CA ARG A 46 3.31 -13.22 -10.95
C ARG A 46 2.33 -12.35 -10.17
N PHE A 47 2.57 -12.12 -8.88
CA PHE A 47 1.69 -11.32 -8.04
C PHE A 47 2.52 -10.25 -7.32
N GLY A 48 2.27 -8.99 -7.66
CA GLY A 48 2.88 -7.88 -6.96
C GLY A 48 2.46 -7.85 -5.50
N GLY A 49 3.38 -7.48 -4.61
CA GLY A 49 3.10 -7.35 -3.19
C GLY A 49 2.08 -6.25 -2.92
N VAL A 50 1.21 -6.43 -1.93
CA VAL A 50 0.26 -5.39 -1.51
C VAL A 50 1.01 -4.28 -0.77
N GLY A 51 0.63 -3.03 -1.02
CA GLY A 51 1.10 -1.88 -0.24
C GLY A 51 0.56 -1.89 1.19
N GLY A 52 1.41 -1.61 2.16
CA GLY A 52 1.02 -1.51 3.57
C GLY A 52 0.06 -0.35 3.82
N ALA A 53 -0.84 -0.50 4.79
CA ALA A 53 -1.71 0.59 5.21
C ALA A 53 -0.90 1.68 5.92
N GLY A 54 -1.31 2.93 5.74
CA GLY A 54 -0.84 4.05 6.54
C GLY A 54 -1.38 3.96 7.97
N GLY A 55 -0.54 4.31 8.94
CA GLY A 55 -0.90 4.37 10.34
C GLY A 55 -1.89 5.50 10.62
N ASN A 56 -2.72 5.33 11.64
CA ASN A 56 -3.57 6.43 12.12
C ASN A 56 -2.74 7.41 12.95
N ALA A 57 -3.13 8.68 12.92
CA ALA A 57 -2.59 9.69 13.82
C ALA A 57 -2.99 9.45 15.29
N GLY A 58 -2.31 10.19 16.17
CA GLY A 58 -2.70 10.40 17.56
C GLY A 58 -4.04 11.13 17.68
N PHE A 59 -4.60 11.16 18.90
CA PHE A 59 -6.00 11.52 19.11
C PHE A 59 -6.33 12.99 18.82
N LEU A 60 -5.59 13.97 19.37
CA LEU A 60 -5.98 15.38 19.24
C LEU A 60 -5.38 16.02 17.98
N PHE A 61 -4.10 15.78 17.71
CA PHE A 61 -3.40 16.38 16.56
C PHE A 61 -2.67 15.32 15.74
N GLY A 62 -2.75 15.44 14.42
CA GLY A 62 -1.93 14.70 13.48
C GLY A 62 -2.69 14.24 12.24
N ASP A 63 -1.97 14.18 11.14
CA ASP A 63 -2.47 13.62 9.89
C ASP A 63 -2.31 12.10 9.87
N GLY A 64 -3.26 11.42 9.25
CA GLY A 64 -3.11 10.00 8.95
C GLY A 64 -1.95 9.75 7.99
N GLY A 65 -1.26 8.63 8.18
CA GLY A 65 -0.15 8.24 7.30
C GLY A 65 -0.66 7.83 5.92
N ASN A 66 0.14 8.07 4.89
CA ASN A 66 -0.21 7.62 3.53
C ASN A 66 -0.10 6.09 3.43
N GLY A 67 -1.00 5.48 2.65
CA GLY A 67 -0.88 4.08 2.26
C GLY A 67 0.29 3.87 1.30
N GLY A 68 0.95 2.72 1.42
CA GLY A 68 2.04 2.33 0.53
C GLY A 68 1.52 1.93 -0.85
N ALA A 69 2.31 2.16 -1.89
CA ALA A 69 1.97 1.69 -3.24
C ALA A 69 2.01 0.16 -3.32
N GLY A 70 1.16 -0.42 -4.14
CA GLY A 70 1.24 -1.83 -4.52
C GLY A 70 2.45 -2.10 -5.42
N GLY A 71 3.03 -3.28 -5.29
CA GLY A 71 4.17 -3.73 -6.08
C GLY A 71 3.76 -4.11 -7.50
N GLY A 72 4.64 -3.89 -8.46
CA GLY A 72 4.40 -4.31 -9.85
C GLY A 72 4.53 -5.82 -10.06
N ALA A 73 3.99 -6.32 -11.16
CA ALA A 73 4.16 -7.70 -11.60
C ALA A 73 4.57 -7.82 -13.07
N GLY A 74 5.40 -8.81 -13.41
CA GLY A 74 5.89 -8.96 -14.79
C GLY A 74 6.50 -10.33 -15.10
N ASN A 75 5.73 -11.19 -15.77
CA ASN A 75 6.21 -12.38 -16.46
C ASN A 75 5.16 -12.85 -17.48
N LEU A 76 5.58 -12.92 -18.76
CA LEU A 76 4.70 -13.17 -19.91
C LEU A 76 4.02 -14.55 -19.89
N ALA A 77 4.58 -15.53 -19.16
CA ALA A 77 4.05 -16.90 -19.12
C ALA A 77 2.95 -17.11 -18.06
N ASN A 78 2.70 -16.14 -17.18
CA ASN A 78 2.00 -16.39 -15.91
C ASN A 78 0.80 -15.47 -15.60
N PHE A 79 0.35 -14.64 -16.55
CA PHE A 79 -0.74 -13.66 -16.39
C PHE A 79 -0.58 -12.83 -15.10
N PRO A 80 0.37 -11.87 -15.09
CA PRO A 80 0.76 -11.19 -13.87
C PRO A 80 -0.34 -10.25 -13.36
N VAL A 81 -0.45 -10.13 -12.04
CA VAL A 81 -1.36 -9.20 -11.37
C VAL A 81 -0.58 -8.27 -10.46
N GLY A 82 -0.72 -6.96 -10.66
CA GLY A 82 -0.13 -5.96 -9.78
C GLY A 82 -0.75 -5.99 -8.39
N GLY A 83 0.05 -5.64 -7.38
CA GLY A 83 -0.42 -5.60 -5.99
C GLY A 83 -1.37 -4.43 -5.76
N ALA A 84 -2.34 -4.58 -4.86
CA ALA A 84 -3.19 -3.46 -4.46
C ALA A 84 -2.39 -2.40 -3.67
N GLY A 85 -2.79 -1.13 -3.80
CA GLY A 85 -2.30 -0.05 -2.95
C GLY A 85 -2.88 -0.13 -1.54
N GLY A 86 -2.11 0.31 -0.55
CA GLY A 86 -2.51 0.36 0.85
C GLY A 86 -3.51 1.50 1.12
N ALA A 87 -4.40 1.31 2.10
CA ALA A 87 -5.28 2.38 2.55
C ALA A 87 -4.50 3.49 3.28
N GLY A 88 -4.95 4.73 3.16
CA GLY A 88 -4.49 5.84 3.98
C GLY A 88 -5.01 5.75 5.42
N GLY A 89 -4.24 6.28 6.36
CA GLY A 89 -4.58 6.32 7.78
C GLY A 89 -5.57 7.42 8.13
N LYS A 90 -6.27 7.28 9.26
CA LYS A 90 -7.17 8.30 9.79
C LYS A 90 -6.40 9.40 10.52
N SER A 91 -6.95 10.62 10.51
CA SER A 91 -6.42 11.75 11.26
C SER A 91 -6.73 11.69 12.76
N GLY A 92 -6.14 12.62 13.52
CA GLY A 92 -6.64 13.07 14.82
C GLY A 92 -7.79 14.08 14.69
N VAL A 93 -8.28 14.63 15.81
CA VAL A 93 -9.34 15.66 15.83
C VAL A 93 -8.99 16.85 14.94
N PHE A 94 -7.74 17.31 14.99
CA PHE A 94 -7.15 18.28 14.08
C PHE A 94 -6.11 17.57 13.19
N GLY A 95 -6.43 17.42 11.92
CA GLY A 95 -5.58 16.79 10.93
C GLY A 95 -6.37 16.20 9.77
N ASN A 96 -5.67 15.92 8.69
CA ASN A 96 -6.20 15.35 7.47
C ASN A 96 -6.01 13.84 7.43
N GLY A 97 -6.90 13.15 6.72
CA GLY A 97 -6.69 11.74 6.43
C GLY A 97 -5.51 11.54 5.47
N GLY A 98 -4.81 10.42 5.60
CA GLY A 98 -3.70 10.07 4.71
C GLY A 98 -4.19 9.68 3.32
N ALA A 99 -3.39 9.90 2.28
CA ALA A 99 -3.72 9.44 0.95
C ALA A 99 -3.66 7.91 0.85
N GLY A 100 -4.51 7.32 0.00
CA GLY A 100 -4.39 5.92 -0.39
C GLY A 100 -3.22 5.69 -1.34
N GLY A 101 -2.58 4.53 -1.26
CA GLY A 101 -1.49 4.14 -2.14
C GLY A 101 -1.99 3.77 -3.54
N ALA A 102 -1.19 4.03 -4.57
CA ALA A 102 -1.50 3.57 -5.92
C ALA A 102 -1.43 2.04 -6.04
N GLY A 103 -2.24 1.45 -6.92
CA GLY A 103 -2.11 0.05 -7.32
C GLY A 103 -0.84 -0.18 -8.13
N GLY A 104 -0.25 -1.38 -8.01
CA GLY A 104 0.90 -1.79 -8.80
C GLY A 104 0.52 -2.13 -10.23
N GLY A 105 1.39 -1.82 -11.19
CA GLY A 105 1.15 -2.16 -12.60
C GLY A 105 1.50 -3.61 -12.95
N ALA A 106 0.96 -4.11 -14.06
CA ALA A 106 1.35 -5.38 -14.67
C ALA A 106 1.95 -5.15 -16.07
N SER A 107 3.24 -5.48 -16.24
CA SER A 107 4.07 -5.04 -17.38
C SER A 107 4.00 -5.93 -18.63
N THR A 108 3.07 -6.88 -18.72
CA THR A 108 3.07 -7.89 -19.80
C THR A 108 1.69 -8.24 -20.33
N ALA A 109 1.64 -8.73 -21.58
CA ALA A 109 0.39 -8.99 -22.30
C ALA A 109 -0.53 -9.93 -21.51
N GLY A 110 -1.72 -9.44 -21.17
CA GLY A 110 -2.72 -10.15 -20.39
C GLY A 110 -2.65 -9.94 -18.88
N GLY A 111 -1.73 -9.12 -18.39
CA GLY A 111 -1.62 -8.77 -16.98
C GLY A 111 -2.67 -7.78 -16.51
N LEU A 112 -3.08 -7.90 -15.24
CA LEU A 112 -4.06 -7.03 -14.59
C LEU A 112 -3.36 -6.08 -13.63
N GLY A 113 -3.71 -4.81 -13.65
CA GLY A 113 -3.23 -3.86 -12.65
C GLY A 113 -3.82 -4.15 -11.26
N GLY A 114 -3.16 -3.63 -10.22
CA GLY A 114 -3.68 -3.65 -8.86
C GLY A 114 -4.69 -2.55 -8.60
N ASN A 115 -5.58 -2.73 -7.64
CA ASN A 115 -6.50 -1.65 -7.23
C ASN A 115 -5.76 -0.54 -6.49
N GLY A 116 -6.26 0.69 -6.61
CA GLY A 116 -5.83 1.79 -5.75
C GLY A 116 -6.35 1.64 -4.33
N GLY A 117 -5.59 2.12 -3.35
CA GLY A 117 -5.99 2.14 -1.94
C GLY A 117 -6.93 3.29 -1.64
N ASN A 118 -7.87 3.11 -0.71
CA ASN A 118 -8.75 4.19 -0.27
C ASN A 118 -7.98 5.26 0.53
N GLY A 119 -8.36 6.52 0.38
CA GLY A 119 -7.91 7.59 1.25
C GLY A 119 -8.45 7.43 2.68
N GLY A 120 -7.69 7.94 3.64
CA GLY A 120 -8.05 7.97 5.05
C GLY A 120 -9.07 9.05 5.37
N ASN A 121 -9.89 8.81 6.37
CA ASN A 121 -10.87 9.80 6.82
C ASN A 121 -10.24 10.79 7.80
N ALA A 122 -10.72 12.03 7.75
CA ALA A 122 -10.50 12.98 8.83
C ALA A 122 -11.58 12.85 9.92
N VAL A 123 -11.30 13.35 11.12
CA VAL A 123 -12.20 13.23 12.28
C VAL A 123 -13.14 14.42 12.40
N LEU A 124 -12.63 15.62 12.72
CA LEU A 124 -13.48 16.79 13.00
C LEU A 124 -13.03 18.03 12.22
N PHE A 125 -11.74 18.39 12.36
CA PHE A 125 -11.11 19.51 11.68
C PHE A 125 -10.02 19.00 10.74
N GLY A 126 -10.40 18.74 9.50
CA GLY A 126 -9.46 18.37 8.43
C GLY A 126 -10.16 17.64 7.29
N SER A 127 -9.50 17.60 6.13
CA SER A 127 -10.01 16.95 4.93
C SER A 127 -9.70 15.46 4.91
N GLY A 128 -10.55 14.69 4.24
CA GLY A 128 -10.23 13.30 3.91
C GLY A 128 -9.04 13.24 2.94
N GLY A 129 -8.29 12.15 2.99
CA GLY A 129 -7.20 11.90 2.05
C GLY A 129 -7.71 11.46 0.69
N ASN A 130 -6.97 11.72 -0.38
CA ASN A 130 -7.33 11.26 -1.72
C ASN A 130 -7.17 9.73 -1.84
N GLY A 131 -8.01 9.10 -2.65
CA GLY A 131 -7.83 7.71 -3.06
C GLY A 131 -6.64 7.54 -4.00
N GLY A 132 -6.01 6.38 -3.95
CA GLY A 132 -4.92 6.00 -4.85
C GLY A 132 -5.43 5.62 -6.23
N ASN A 133 -4.63 5.87 -7.26
CA ASN A 133 -4.96 5.45 -8.62
C ASN A 133 -4.91 3.93 -8.76
N ALA A 134 -5.68 3.39 -9.69
CA ALA A 134 -5.53 2.02 -10.14
C ALA A 134 -4.15 1.82 -10.78
N GLY A 135 -3.64 0.59 -10.70
CA GLY A 135 -2.44 0.17 -11.40
C GLY A 135 -2.75 -0.09 -12.87
N GLU A 136 -1.77 0.22 -13.71
CA GLU A 136 -1.80 -0.03 -15.15
C GLU A 136 -1.84 -1.53 -15.46
N GLY A 137 -2.68 -1.95 -16.40
CA GLY A 137 -2.77 -3.32 -16.89
C GLY A 137 -3.45 -3.38 -18.26
N LEU A 138 -3.26 -4.48 -19.00
CA LEU A 138 -3.83 -4.60 -20.36
C LEU A 138 -5.36 -4.76 -20.31
N PHE A 139 -5.89 -5.24 -19.18
CA PHE A 139 -7.33 -5.32 -18.92
C PHE A 139 -7.72 -4.32 -17.82
N ALA A 140 -8.67 -3.44 -18.13
CA ALA A 140 -9.19 -2.41 -17.22
C ALA A 140 -10.17 -3.01 -16.19
N THR A 141 -9.68 -3.90 -15.31
CA THR A 141 -10.47 -4.46 -14.20
C THR A 141 -10.07 -3.89 -12.85
N SER A 142 -8.95 -3.15 -12.78
CA SER A 142 -8.50 -2.51 -11.55
C SER A 142 -9.38 -1.31 -11.23
N THR A 143 -9.73 -1.16 -9.96
CA THR A 143 -10.56 -0.07 -9.48
C THR A 143 -9.71 1.00 -8.79
N PRO A 144 -9.97 2.29 -9.04
CA PRO A 144 -9.37 3.35 -8.25
C PRO A 144 -9.83 3.30 -6.80
N GLY A 145 -9.00 3.81 -5.90
CA GLY A 145 -9.36 4.00 -4.50
C GLY A 145 -10.38 5.12 -4.33
N ALA A 146 -11.30 4.96 -3.39
CA ALA A 146 -12.19 6.04 -2.99
C ALA A 146 -11.44 7.11 -2.19
N GLY A 147 -11.85 8.37 -2.33
CA GLY A 147 -11.42 9.43 -1.43
C GLY A 147 -11.99 9.22 -0.02
N GLY A 148 -11.21 9.63 0.98
CA GLY A 148 -11.62 9.62 2.38
C GLY A 148 -12.65 10.70 2.68
N ILE A 149 -13.46 10.48 3.72
CA ILE A 149 -14.46 11.45 4.18
C ILE A 149 -13.75 12.54 5.01
N GLY A 150 -14.09 13.80 4.76
CA GLY A 150 -13.65 14.93 5.58
C GLY A 150 -14.31 14.95 6.96
N GLY A 151 -13.69 15.65 7.91
CA GLY A 151 -14.34 16.00 9.16
C GLY A 151 -15.50 16.99 8.93
N LEU A 152 -16.23 17.33 9.99
CA LEU A 152 -17.37 18.27 9.92
C LEU A 152 -17.02 19.60 9.22
N PHE A 153 -15.77 20.05 9.37
CA PHE A 153 -15.26 21.30 8.77
C PHE A 153 -14.24 21.07 7.65
N GLY A 154 -14.15 19.86 7.12
CA GLY A 154 -13.25 19.50 6.05
C GLY A 154 -13.97 19.00 4.82
N VAL A 155 -13.26 19.03 3.70
CA VAL A 155 -13.75 18.45 2.44
C VAL A 155 -13.42 16.96 2.35
N ASN A 156 -14.21 16.22 1.59
CA ASN A 156 -13.86 14.85 1.22
C ASN A 156 -12.64 14.85 0.27
N GLY A 157 -11.83 13.80 0.37
CA GLY A 157 -10.80 13.53 -0.61
C GLY A 157 -11.40 13.13 -1.96
N THR A 158 -10.63 13.31 -3.03
CA THR A 158 -11.03 12.87 -4.36
C THR A 158 -10.79 11.38 -4.54
N ASN A 159 -11.60 10.72 -5.36
CA ASN A 159 -11.30 9.36 -5.80
C ASN A 159 -10.02 9.34 -6.66
N GLY A 160 -9.36 8.20 -6.69
CA GLY A 160 -8.25 7.96 -7.59
C GLY A 160 -8.70 7.85 -9.04
N LEU A 161 -7.73 7.89 -9.95
CA LEU A 161 -7.91 7.67 -11.37
C LEU A 161 -7.80 6.18 -11.72
N ALA A 162 -8.49 5.80 -12.79
CA ALA A 162 -8.40 4.48 -13.40
C ALA A 162 -7.20 4.39 -14.35
#